data_AF-A0A0C1XD71-F1
#
_entry.id   AF-A0A0C1XD71-F1
#
_cell.length_a   1.000
_cell.length_b   1.000
_cell.length_c   1.000
_cell.angle_alpha   90.00
_cell.angle_beta   90.00
_cell.angle_gamma   90.00
#
_symmetry.space_group_name_H-M   'P 1'
#
loop_
_entity.id
_entity.type
_entity.pdbx_description
1 polymer ?
#
loop_
_entity_poly.entity_id
_entity_poly.type
_entity_poly.pdbx_seq_one_letter_code
_entity_poly.pdbx_strand_id
1 'polypeptide(L)'
;MISLREHQVDQKSAFRKWVGFPARSPVPQQGARGTIVSTTGSGKTIMAASSALDNFSGGRILVMVPTLDLLAQTAEAWRLVGHRAPMVAVCSLEKDEILEQLGVRTTTNPIRLALWAGHGPVIVLATYASLVDREDPEGPSVS
;
A
#
# COMPACT_ATOMS: atom_id res chain seq x y z
N MET A 1 -7.09 13.84 -10.63
CA MET A 1 -7.77 13.50 -9.36
C MET A 1 -9.15 13.01 -9.72
N ILE A 2 -9.56 11.84 -9.25
CA ILE A 2 -10.86 11.25 -9.59
C ILE A 2 -11.99 11.80 -8.71
N SER A 3 -13.18 11.89 -9.29
CA SER A 3 -14.41 12.17 -8.55
C SER A 3 -14.96 10.88 -7.94
N LEU A 4 -15.28 10.90 -6.65
CA LEU A 4 -15.85 9.76 -5.93
C LEU A 4 -17.36 9.69 -6.17
N ARG A 5 -17.88 8.47 -6.33
CA ARG A 5 -19.32 8.21 -6.35
C ARG A 5 -19.89 8.34 -4.94
N GLU A 6 -21.19 8.59 -4.81
CA GLU A 6 -21.89 8.77 -3.52
C GLU A 6 -21.55 7.65 -2.52
N HIS A 7 -21.70 6.39 -2.93
CA HIS A 7 -21.39 5.25 -2.07
C HIS A 7 -19.91 5.17 -1.64
N GLN A 8 -18.99 5.73 -2.42
CA GLN A 8 -17.57 5.82 -2.06
C GLN A 8 -17.32 6.94 -1.04
N VAL A 9 -18.05 8.06 -1.15
CA VAL A 9 -18.03 9.17 -0.19
C VAL A 9 -18.56 8.72 1.17
N ASP A 10 -19.66 7.95 1.17
CA ASP A 10 -20.25 7.41 2.40
C ASP A 10 -19.31 6.44 3.10
N GLN A 11 -18.71 5.51 2.34
CA GLN A 11 -17.71 4.57 2.86
C GLN A 11 -16.50 5.28 3.47
N LYS A 12 -15.97 6.29 2.76
CA LYS A 12 -14.86 7.12 3.24
C LYS A 12 -15.22 7.86 4.54
N SER A 13 -16.45 8.37 4.63
CA SER A 13 -16.97 9.04 5.82
C SER A 13 -17.15 8.07 7.00
N ALA A 14 -17.65 6.87 6.75
CA ALA A 14 -17.76 5.81 7.75
C ALA A 14 -16.38 5.37 8.26
N PHE A 15 -15.40 5.21 7.35
CA PHE A 15 -14.02 4.91 7.71
C PHE A 15 -13.39 5.99 8.58
N ARG A 16 -13.56 7.27 8.24
CA ARG A 16 -13.08 8.39 9.05
C ARG A 16 -13.68 8.38 10.46
N LYS A 17 -14.98 8.10 10.59
CA LYS A 17 -15.64 7.95 11.90
C LYS A 17 -15.06 6.78 12.71
N TRP A 18 -14.77 5.65 12.04
CA TRP A 18 -14.17 4.48 12.67
C TRP A 18 -12.72 4.71 13.13
N VAL A 19 -11.89 5.34 12.29
CA VAL A 19 -10.50 5.70 12.63
C VAL A 19 -10.44 6.73 13.76
N GLY A 20 -11.43 7.62 13.83
CA GLY A 20 -11.43 8.75 14.75
C GLY A 20 -10.50 9.87 14.27
N PHE A 21 -10.07 10.74 15.20
CA PHE A 21 -9.19 11.87 14.86
C PHE A 21 -7.71 11.43 14.88
N PRO A 22 -7.01 11.40 13.72
CA PRO A 22 -5.69 10.79 13.60
C PRO A 22 -4.60 11.44 14.46
N ALA A 23 -4.81 12.69 14.92
CA ALA A 23 -3.79 13.40 15.68
C ALA A 23 -3.64 12.92 17.15
N ARG A 24 -4.63 12.20 17.72
CA ARG A 24 -4.67 11.95 19.18
C ARG A 24 -5.34 10.66 19.64
N SER A 25 -5.78 9.77 18.76
CA SER A 25 -6.30 8.48 19.23
C SER A 25 -5.13 7.50 19.38
N PRO A 26 -4.68 7.16 20.60
CA PRO A 26 -3.70 6.09 20.75
C PRO A 26 -4.32 4.83 20.14
N VAL A 27 -3.58 4.17 19.24
CA VAL A 27 -3.97 2.84 18.78
C VAL A 27 -4.15 1.98 20.05
N PRO A 28 -5.31 1.34 20.25
CA PRO A 28 -5.52 0.48 21.42
C PRO A 28 -4.39 -0.53 21.55
N GLN A 29 -4.08 -1.00 22.77
CA GLN A 29 -3.03 -2.00 22.97
C GLN A 29 -3.23 -3.26 22.11
N GLN A 30 -4.50 -3.61 21.84
CA GLN A 30 -4.89 -4.75 21.00
C GLN A 30 -4.86 -4.45 19.49
N GLY A 31 -4.51 -3.22 19.11
CA GLY A 31 -4.59 -2.71 17.74
C GLY A 31 -6.00 -2.25 17.35
N ALA A 32 -6.10 -1.56 16.22
CA ALA A 32 -7.36 -1.21 15.58
C ALA A 32 -7.51 -2.04 14.30
N ARG A 33 -8.60 -2.79 14.17
CA ARG A 33 -8.90 -3.63 13.00
C ARG A 33 -10.31 -3.34 12.50
N GLY A 34 -10.43 -3.12 11.20
CA GLY A 34 -11.70 -2.85 10.54
C GLY A 34 -11.75 -3.57 9.20
N THR A 35 -12.95 -3.97 8.79
CA THR A 35 -13.20 -4.62 7.51
C THR A 35 -14.21 -3.80 6.73
N ILE A 36 -13.83 -3.41 5.52
CA ILE A 36 -14.73 -2.75 4.56
C ILE A 36 -15.20 -3.82 3.57
N VAL A 37 -16.50 -4.03 3.49
CA VAL A 37 -17.12 -4.99 2.58
C VAL A 37 -17.76 -4.25 1.41
N SER A 38 -17.55 -4.78 0.20
CA SER A 38 -18.06 -4.17 -1.01
C SER A 38 -18.17 -5.18 -2.14
N THR A 39 -19.16 -5.01 -3.03
CA THR A 39 -19.32 -5.79 -4.26
C THR A 39 -18.15 -5.59 -5.23
N THR A 40 -17.86 -6.59 -6.06
CA THR A 40 -16.85 -6.53 -7.14
C THR A 40 -17.23 -5.44 -8.15
N GLY A 41 -16.23 -4.73 -8.69
CA GLY A 41 -16.45 -3.63 -9.64
C GLY A 41 -16.89 -2.27 -9.05
N SER A 42 -17.22 -2.19 -7.76
CA SER A 42 -17.66 -0.94 -7.11
C SER A 42 -16.54 0.10 -6.84
N GLY A 43 -15.28 -0.28 -7.05
CA GLY A 43 -14.11 0.55 -6.78
C GLY A 43 -13.51 0.41 -5.36
N LYS A 44 -13.42 -0.81 -4.80
CA LYS A 44 -12.82 -1.05 -3.47
C LYS A 44 -11.42 -0.43 -3.34
N THR A 45 -10.59 -0.57 -4.37
CA THR A 45 -9.22 -0.02 -4.40
C THR A 45 -9.24 1.51 -4.33
N ILE A 46 -10.17 2.16 -5.04
CA ILE A 46 -10.37 3.60 -4.99
C ILE A 46 -10.83 4.06 -3.60
N MET A 47 -11.77 3.33 -3.00
CA MET A 47 -12.24 3.62 -1.63
C MET A 47 -11.11 3.51 -0.61
N ALA A 48 -10.31 2.43 -0.67
CA ALA A 48 -9.18 2.21 0.21
C ALA A 48 -8.11 3.31 0.04
N ALA A 49 -7.72 3.60 -1.19
CA ALA A 49 -6.75 4.65 -1.50
C ALA A 49 -7.22 6.03 -1.04
N SER A 50 -8.50 6.37 -1.26
CA SER A 50 -9.06 7.68 -0.87
C SER A 50 -9.16 7.82 0.64
N SER A 51 -9.53 6.74 1.33
CA SER A 51 -9.57 6.70 2.80
C SER A 51 -8.17 6.82 3.39
N ALA A 52 -7.18 6.17 2.78
CA ALA A 52 -5.78 6.25 3.21
C ALA A 52 -5.19 7.65 2.98
N LEU A 53 -5.50 8.32 1.87
CA LEU A 53 -5.02 9.67 1.57
C LEU A 53 -5.54 10.68 2.62
N ASP A 54 -6.83 10.59 2.96
CA ASP A 54 -7.45 11.53 3.89
C ASP A 54 -7.00 11.37 5.35
N ASN A 55 -6.76 10.12 5.77
CA ASN A 55 -6.54 9.83 7.19
C ASN A 55 -5.08 9.54 7.53
N PHE A 56 -4.28 9.10 6.55
CA PHE A 56 -2.92 8.58 6.77
C PHE A 56 -1.90 9.09 5.74
N SER A 57 -2.15 10.24 5.10
CA SER A 57 -1.22 10.82 4.11
C SER A 57 0.19 11.11 4.64
N GLY A 58 0.33 11.41 5.94
CA GLY A 58 1.61 11.56 6.62
C GLY A 58 2.17 10.26 7.23
N GLY A 59 1.48 9.13 7.03
CA GLY A 59 1.80 7.85 7.64
C GLY A 59 2.60 6.91 6.74
N ARG A 60 2.78 5.69 7.24
CA ARG A 60 3.43 4.59 6.53
C ARG A 60 2.37 3.54 6.24
N ILE A 61 2.13 3.25 4.97
CA ILE A 61 1.01 2.42 4.53
C ILE A 61 1.54 1.18 3.84
N LEU A 62 1.06 0.00 4.24
CA LEU A 62 1.30 -1.27 3.57
C LEU A 62 0.01 -1.72 2.86
N VAL A 63 0.11 -2.05 1.57
CA VAL A 63 -0.98 -2.61 0.78
C VAL A 63 -0.59 -4.00 0.30
N MET A 64 -1.33 -5.00 0.77
CA MET A 64 -1.14 -6.39 0.38
C MET A 64 -2.08 -6.75 -0.77
N VAL A 65 -1.53 -7.34 -1.82
CA VAL A 65 -2.28 -7.79 -3.01
C VAL A 65 -1.94 -9.24 -3.35
N PRO A 66 -2.85 -10.00 -4.02
CA PRO A 66 -2.62 -11.41 -4.27
C PRO A 66 -1.75 -11.69 -5.52
N THR A 67 -1.68 -10.76 -6.47
CA THR A 67 -0.94 -10.95 -7.73
C THR A 67 -0.10 -9.73 -8.08
N LEU A 68 0.87 -9.94 -8.97
CA LEU A 68 1.74 -8.88 -9.50
C LEU A 68 0.94 -7.89 -10.38
N ASP A 69 0.02 -8.37 -11.21
CA ASP A 69 -0.84 -7.48 -12.03
C ASP A 69 -1.69 -6.56 -11.14
N LEU A 70 -2.25 -7.10 -10.05
CA LEU A 70 -3.02 -6.30 -9.09
C LEU A 70 -2.15 -5.30 -8.33
N LEU A 71 -0.85 -5.55 -8.21
CA LEU A 71 0.10 -4.60 -7.62
C LEU A 71 0.23 -3.36 -8.51
N ALA A 72 0.49 -3.55 -9.81
CA ALA A 72 0.59 -2.46 -10.78
C ALA A 72 -0.72 -1.65 -10.85
N GLN A 73 -1.86 -2.34 -10.98
CA GLN A 73 -3.18 -1.70 -10.99
C GLN A 73 -3.47 -0.92 -9.70
N THR A 74 -3.01 -1.43 -8.55
CA THR A 74 -3.13 -0.73 -7.28
C THR A 74 -2.27 0.52 -7.25
N ALA A 75 -1.02 0.46 -7.73
CA ALA A 75 -0.15 1.62 -7.83
C ALA A 75 -0.78 2.74 -8.68
N GLU A 76 -1.30 2.40 -9.86
CA GLU A 76 -2.00 3.33 -10.75
C GLU A 76 -3.20 3.98 -10.06
N ALA A 77 -4.07 3.15 -9.46
CA ALA A 77 -5.25 3.63 -8.75
C ALA A 77 -4.90 4.60 -7.62
N TRP A 78 -3.83 4.32 -6.87
CA TRP A 78 -3.37 5.19 -5.79
C TRP A 78 -2.81 6.52 -6.32
N ARG A 79 -2.03 6.51 -7.41
CA ARG A 79 -1.55 7.74 -8.06
C ARG A 79 -2.70 8.57 -8.63
N LEU A 80 -3.71 7.91 -9.19
CA LEU A 80 -4.91 8.53 -9.76
C LEU A 80 -5.79 9.22 -8.70
N VAL A 81 -5.93 8.58 -7.53
CA VAL A 81 -6.58 9.15 -6.34
C VAL A 81 -5.86 10.39 -5.83
N GLY A 82 -4.53 10.45 -6.00
CA GLY A 82 -3.72 11.63 -5.70
C GLY A 82 -2.58 11.39 -4.73
N HIS A 83 -2.24 10.13 -4.43
CA HIS A 83 -1.07 9.83 -3.59
C HIS A 83 0.23 10.30 -4.26
N ARG A 84 1.00 11.10 -3.53
CA ARG A 84 2.30 11.64 -3.97
C ARG A 84 3.48 11.20 -3.08
N ALA A 85 3.21 10.52 -1.97
CA ALA A 85 4.27 9.94 -1.14
C ALA A 85 5.15 8.98 -1.97
N PRO A 86 6.43 8.79 -1.58
CA PRO A 86 7.28 7.74 -2.13
C PRO A 86 6.58 6.39 -2.08
N MET A 87 6.69 5.62 -3.15
CA MET A 87 6.06 4.30 -3.27
C MET A 87 7.13 3.26 -3.63
N VAL A 88 7.09 2.12 -2.93
CA VAL A 88 7.99 1.00 -3.15
C VAL A 88 7.17 -0.27 -3.32
N ALA A 89 7.46 -1.03 -4.36
CA ALA A 89 6.87 -2.33 -4.61
C ALA A 89 7.83 -3.44 -4.16
N VAL A 90 7.39 -4.26 -3.21
CA VAL A 90 8.11 -5.45 -2.77
C VAL A 90 7.62 -6.63 -3.61
N CYS A 91 8.32 -6.90 -4.70
CA CYS A 91 7.92 -7.91 -5.68
C CYS A 91 9.09 -8.33 -6.56
N SER A 92 8.95 -9.48 -7.23
CA SER A 92 9.91 -10.01 -8.21
C SER A 92 9.64 -9.55 -9.65
N LEU A 93 8.75 -8.57 -9.87
CA LEU A 93 8.63 -7.92 -11.18
C LEU A 93 9.93 -7.15 -11.46
N GLU A 94 10.65 -7.60 -12.49
CA GLU A 94 11.75 -6.84 -13.05
C GLU A 94 11.22 -5.92 -14.15
N LYS A 95 11.54 -4.62 -14.05
CA LYS A 95 11.29 -3.61 -15.10
C LYS A 95 9.85 -3.57 -15.63
N ASP A 96 8.89 -3.45 -14.72
CA ASP A 96 7.51 -3.17 -15.09
C ASP A 96 7.40 -1.69 -15.53
N GLU A 97 7.11 -1.46 -16.81
CA GLU A 97 7.05 -0.12 -17.40
C GLU A 97 6.02 0.79 -16.72
N ILE A 98 4.90 0.21 -16.26
CA ILE A 98 3.84 0.95 -15.57
C ILE A 98 4.38 1.45 -14.22
N LEU A 99 5.00 0.56 -13.43
CA LEU A 99 5.59 0.95 -12.15
C LEU A 99 6.69 2.00 -12.29
N GLU A 100 7.53 1.89 -13.32
CA GLU A 100 8.56 2.88 -13.63
C GLU A 100 7.96 4.26 -13.96
N GLN A 101 6.94 4.32 -14.83
CA GLN A 101 6.24 5.56 -15.17
C GLN A 101 5.57 6.21 -13.96
N LEU A 102 5.11 5.41 -12.99
CA LEU A 102 4.50 5.89 -11.75
C LEU A 102 5.54 6.28 -10.67
N GLY A 103 6.83 6.16 -10.98
CA GLY A 103 7.94 6.41 -10.06
C GLY A 103 7.95 5.45 -8.86
N VAL A 104 7.53 4.21 -9.06
CA VAL A 104 7.50 3.16 -8.04
C VAL A 104 8.77 2.33 -8.15
N ARG A 105 9.58 2.32 -7.08
CA ARG A 105 10.80 1.50 -7.04
C ARG A 105 10.45 0.06 -6.70
N THR A 106 10.99 -0.92 -7.41
CA THR A 106 10.76 -2.36 -7.14
C THR A 106 11.96 -3.00 -6.44
N THR A 107 11.73 -3.88 -5.47
CA THR A 107 12.80 -4.71 -4.89
C THR A 107 12.27 -5.95 -4.19
N THR A 108 13.07 -7.02 -4.16
CA THR A 108 12.90 -8.16 -3.24
C THR A 108 13.89 -8.11 -2.08
N ASN A 109 14.84 -7.15 -2.08
CA ASN A 109 15.93 -7.12 -1.12
C ASN A 109 15.56 -6.26 0.10
N PRO A 110 15.63 -6.81 1.33
CA PRO A 110 15.21 -6.11 2.55
C PRO A 110 16.08 -4.89 2.87
N ILE A 111 17.37 -4.92 2.54
CA ILE A 111 18.29 -3.79 2.74
C ILE A 111 17.91 -2.62 1.83
N ARG A 112 17.62 -2.89 0.55
CA ARG A 112 17.13 -1.84 -0.38
C ARG A 112 15.79 -1.26 0.06
N LEU A 113 14.87 -2.11 0.54
CA LEU A 113 13.60 -1.65 1.11
C LEU A 113 13.85 -0.72 2.31
N ALA A 114 14.71 -1.10 3.24
CA ALA A 114 15.06 -0.27 4.40
C ALA A 114 15.68 1.08 4.00
N LEU A 115 16.55 1.11 2.99
CA LEU A 115 17.15 2.34 2.48
C LEU A 115 16.12 3.27 1.82
N TRP A 116 15.15 2.72 1.08
CA TRP A 116 14.18 3.52 0.33
C TRP A 116 12.95 3.94 1.12
N ALA A 117 12.57 3.14 2.12
CA ALA A 117 11.38 3.30 2.93
C ALA A 117 11.70 3.52 4.41
N GLY A 118 12.96 3.71 4.80
CA GLY A 118 13.38 3.76 6.22
C GLY A 118 12.90 4.97 7.01
N HIS A 119 12.51 6.05 6.35
CA HIS A 119 12.08 7.28 7.03
C HIS A 119 10.88 7.95 6.34
N GLY A 120 10.12 8.73 7.12
CA GLY A 120 9.01 9.54 6.62
C GLY A 120 7.80 8.74 6.10
N PRO A 121 6.84 9.45 5.48
CA PRO A 121 5.68 8.84 4.84
C PRO A 121 6.08 7.99 3.64
N VAL A 122 5.51 6.79 3.53
CA VAL A 122 5.81 5.85 2.44
C VAL A 122 4.64 4.91 2.21
N ILE A 123 4.45 4.50 0.96
CA ILE A 123 3.47 3.50 0.56
C ILE A 123 4.23 2.28 0.05
N VAL A 124 4.09 1.16 0.76
CA VAL A 124 4.68 -0.11 0.36
C VAL A 124 3.57 -0.98 -0.23
N LEU A 125 3.73 -1.39 -1.48
CA LEU A 125 2.87 -2.37 -2.14
C LEU A 125 3.59 -3.71 -2.12
N ALA A 126 2.94 -4.78 -1.69
CA ALA A 126 3.58 -6.08 -1.62
C ALA A 126 2.61 -7.21 -1.99
N THR A 127 3.17 -8.29 -2.54
CA THR A 127 2.41 -9.53 -2.68
C THR A 127 2.48 -10.36 -1.41
N TYR A 128 1.47 -11.20 -1.15
CA TYR A 128 1.54 -12.17 -0.04
C TYR A 128 2.74 -13.12 -0.17
N ALA A 129 3.13 -13.49 -1.41
CA ALA A 129 4.31 -14.30 -1.67
C ALA A 129 5.62 -13.64 -1.19
N SER A 130 5.62 -12.32 -0.99
CA SER A 130 6.78 -11.57 -0.50
C SER A 130 6.94 -11.62 1.03
N LEU A 131 5.95 -12.15 1.76
CA LEU A 131 6.00 -12.31 3.22
C LEU A 131 6.60 -13.66 3.65
N VAL A 132 6.77 -14.59 2.71
CA VAL A 132 7.38 -15.89 2.99
C VAL A 132 8.88 -15.71 2.91
N ASP A 133 9.60 -16.13 3.96
CA ASP A 133 11.05 -16.19 3.92
C ASP A 133 11.47 -17.02 2.71
N ARG A 134 12.28 -16.41 1.85
CA ARG A 134 13.10 -17.19 0.94
C ARG A 134 14.35 -17.51 1.73
N GLU A 135 14.63 -18.79 1.93
CA GLU A 135 15.95 -19.20 2.41
C GLU A 135 16.98 -18.47 1.53
N ASP A 136 17.84 -17.67 2.16
CA ASP A 136 18.97 -17.06 1.47
C ASP A 136 19.75 -18.22 0.81
N PRO A 137 20.11 -18.14 -0.48
CA PRO A 137 21.06 -19.11 -1.02
C PRO A 137 22.30 -19.02 -0.14
N GLU A 138 22.67 -20.15 0.46
CA GLU A 138 23.86 -20.28 1.31
C GLU A 138 25.00 -19.48 0.67
N GLY A 139 25.51 -18.50 1.42
CA GLY A 139 26.73 -17.78 1.04
C GLY A 139 27.82 -18.80 0.70
N PRO A 140 28.79 -18.44 -0.17
CA PRO A 140 29.73 -19.40 -0.72
C PRO A 140 30.38 -20.19 0.41
N SER A 141 30.25 -21.51 0.35
CA SER A 141 30.94 -22.43 1.24
C SER A 141 32.44 -22.19 1.09
N VAL A 142 33.03 -21.52 2.07
CA VAL A 142 34.48 -21.36 2.13
C VAL A 142 35.04 -22.73 2.54
N SER A 143 35.61 -23.43 1.56
CA SER A 143 36.45 -24.61 1.76
C SER A 143 37.90 -24.16 1.99
#